data_AF-A0A813EBY7-F1
#
_entry.id   AF-A0A813EBY7-F1
#
_cell.length_a   1.000
_cell.length_b   1.000
_cell.length_c   1.000
_cell.angle_alpha   90.00
_cell.angle_beta   90.00
_cell.angle_gamma   90.00
#
_symmetry.space_group_name_H-M   'P 1'
#
loop_
_entity.id
_entity.type
_entity.pdbx_description
1 polymer ?
#
loop_
_entity_poly.entity_id
_entity_poly.type
_entity_poly.pdbx_seq_one_letter_code
_entity_poly.pdbx_strand_id
1 'polypeptide(L)'
;AAVVCPSSLCGNWEAEVWKWLGPLRLRPTVVQGGSCAAAAVRSLTSFLAAGGVGASDGRLLIISYDQLRMHADRLDGVLDLLVCDEGHRLKSGGTSTTKRLDALRCRRRLLLTGTPLQNNLDEFYYCCSFVQPKLLPPHGVFQRVFKRPIERAQDKSASAEEMALGQARSTELARLTSSIILRRGPELLE
;
A
#
# COMPACT_ATOMS: atom_id res chain seq x y z
N ALA A 1 7.12 -0.39 -12.93
CA ALA A 1 6.31 -0.13 -11.71
C ALA A 1 4.92 -0.76 -11.88
N ALA A 2 4.22 -1.03 -10.79
CA ALA A 2 2.81 -1.41 -10.81
C ALA A 2 1.98 -0.49 -9.91
N VAL A 3 0.82 -0.08 -10.40
CA VAL A 3 -0.25 0.56 -9.62
C VAL A 3 -1.33 -0.49 -9.40
N VAL A 4 -1.68 -0.68 -8.13
CA VAL A 4 -2.73 -1.60 -7.67
C VAL A 4 -3.88 -0.76 -7.17
N CYS A 5 -5.06 -0.93 -7.77
CA CYS A 5 -6.22 -0.12 -7.40
C CYS A 5 -7.50 -0.97 -7.43
N PRO A 6 -8.63 -0.48 -6.91
CA PRO A 6 -9.94 -1.07 -7.20
C PRO A 6 -10.16 -1.20 -8.70
N SER A 7 -10.86 -2.25 -9.14
CA SER A 7 -11.12 -2.49 -10.57
C SER A 7 -11.81 -1.30 -11.26
N SER A 8 -12.70 -0.61 -10.54
CA SER A 8 -13.38 0.60 -11.02
C SER A 8 -12.47 1.81 -11.23
N LEU A 9 -11.25 1.82 -10.66
CA LEU A 9 -10.28 2.91 -10.80
C LEU A 9 -9.18 2.62 -11.82
N CYS A 10 -9.13 1.41 -12.40
CA CYS A 10 -8.10 1.05 -13.38
C CYS A 10 -8.13 1.98 -14.60
N GLY A 11 -9.33 2.25 -15.15
CA GLY A 11 -9.50 3.19 -16.26
C GLY A 11 -9.16 4.64 -15.90
N ASN A 12 -9.47 5.06 -14.67
CA ASN A 12 -9.12 6.41 -14.20
C ASN A 12 -7.59 6.60 -14.14
N TRP A 13 -6.88 5.61 -13.60
CA TRP A 13 -5.41 5.64 -13.57
C TRP A 13 -4.80 5.67 -14.98
N GLU A 14 -5.36 4.92 -15.94
CA GLU A 14 -4.91 4.97 -17.34
C GLU A 14 -5.15 6.36 -17.96
N ALA A 15 -6.33 6.94 -17.74
CA ALA A 15 -6.66 8.27 -18.23
C ALA A 15 -5.74 9.36 -17.66
N GLU A 16 -5.41 9.30 -16.36
CA GLU A 16 -4.46 10.24 -15.74
C GLU A 16 -3.05 10.07 -16.32
N VAL A 17 -2.58 8.84 -16.55
CA VAL A 17 -1.28 8.61 -17.20
C VAL A 17 -1.25 9.26 -18.59
N TRP A 18 -2.30 9.10 -19.39
CA TRP A 18 -2.36 9.72 -20.72
C TRP A 18 -2.48 11.24 -20.66
N LYS A 19 -3.26 11.77 -19.72
CA LYS A 19 -3.40 13.22 -19.52
C LYS A 19 -2.05 13.89 -19.21
N TRP A 20 -1.24 13.29 -18.33
CA TRP A 20 0.00 13.91 -17.88
C TRP A 20 1.22 13.58 -18.74
N LEU A 21 1.32 12.36 -19.29
CA LEU A 21 2.50 11.90 -20.04
C LEU A 21 2.27 11.79 -21.54
N GLY A 22 1.01 11.79 -21.99
CA GLY A 22 0.64 11.52 -23.36
C GLY A 22 0.77 10.03 -23.74
N PRO A 23 0.03 9.58 -24.77
CA PRO A 23 -0.02 8.16 -25.16
C PRO A 23 1.24 7.65 -25.88
N LEU A 24 2.17 8.54 -26.22
CA LEU A 24 3.41 8.20 -26.93
C LEU A 24 4.58 7.92 -25.98
N ARG A 25 4.59 8.50 -24.78
CA ARG A 25 5.71 8.32 -23.82
C ARG A 25 5.56 7.09 -22.95
N LEU A 26 4.34 6.80 -22.51
CA LEU A 26 4.08 5.67 -21.63
C LEU A 26 2.70 5.08 -21.94
N ARG A 27 2.70 3.81 -22.33
CA ARG A 27 1.46 3.03 -22.50
C ARG A 27 1.34 2.04 -21.35
N PRO A 28 0.44 2.28 -20.39
CA PRO A 28 0.24 1.34 -19.30
C PRO A 28 -0.36 0.04 -19.83
N THR A 29 0.07 -1.09 -19.26
CA THR A 29 -0.66 -2.35 -19.42
C THR A 29 -1.76 -2.39 -18.36
N VAL A 30 -3.01 -2.52 -18.76
CA VAL A 30 -4.15 -2.57 -17.83
C VAL A 30 -4.66 -4.01 -17.68
N VAL A 31 -4.80 -4.47 -16.43
CA VAL A 31 -5.33 -5.80 -16.08
C VAL A 31 -6.37 -5.62 -14.97
N GLN A 32 -7.63 -5.45 -15.38
CA GLN A 32 -8.74 -5.19 -14.45
C GLN A 32 -9.64 -6.40 -14.25
N GLY A 33 -10.39 -6.40 -13.15
CA GLY A 33 -11.42 -7.39 -12.86
C GLY A 33 -12.46 -7.52 -13.98
N GLY A 34 -12.94 -8.74 -14.23
CA GLY A 34 -13.82 -9.07 -15.35
C GLY A 34 -13.09 -9.54 -16.61
N SER A 35 -11.76 -9.35 -16.69
CA SER A 35 -10.94 -9.98 -17.73
C SER A 35 -10.95 -11.50 -17.58
N CYS A 36 -11.12 -12.24 -18.68
CA CYS A 36 -10.95 -13.69 -18.62
C CYS A 36 -9.48 -14.04 -18.32
N ALA A 37 -9.25 -15.17 -17.65
CA ALA A 37 -7.91 -15.57 -17.20
C ALA A 37 -6.88 -15.60 -18.35
N ALA A 38 -7.29 -16.04 -19.54
CA ALA A 38 -6.42 -16.05 -20.71
C ALA A 38 -6.01 -14.64 -21.16
N ALA A 39 -6.92 -13.65 -21.12
CA ALA A 39 -6.61 -12.27 -21.46
C ALA A 39 -5.66 -11.63 -20.45
N ALA A 40 -5.93 -11.82 -19.15
CA ALA A 40 -5.05 -11.32 -18.08
C ALA A 40 -3.62 -11.87 -18.21
N VAL A 41 -3.48 -13.19 -18.45
CA VAL A 41 -2.18 -13.83 -18.65
C VAL A 41 -1.46 -13.29 -19.88
N ARG A 42 -2.17 -13.05 -21.01
CA ARG A 42 -1.56 -12.45 -22.20
C ARG A 42 -1.03 -11.04 -21.92
N SER A 43 -1.82 -10.19 -21.29
CA SER A 43 -1.41 -8.82 -20.94
C SER A 43 -0.19 -8.82 -20.01
N LEU A 44 -0.19 -9.67 -18.97
CA LEU A 44 0.94 -9.81 -18.07
C LEU A 44 2.19 -10.34 -18.77
N THR A 45 2.05 -11.33 -19.65
CA THR A 45 3.18 -11.88 -20.41
C THR A 45 3.80 -10.80 -21.32
N SER A 46 2.97 -10.00 -21.98
CA SER A 46 3.43 -8.85 -22.78
C SER A 46 4.18 -7.83 -21.92
N PHE A 47 3.62 -7.46 -20.76
CA PHE A 47 4.26 -6.55 -19.81
C PHE A 47 5.64 -7.06 -19.37
N LEU A 48 5.77 -8.36 -19.07
CA LEU A 48 7.01 -8.98 -18.65
C LEU A 48 8.04 -9.03 -19.79
N ALA A 49 7.62 -9.41 -21.00
CA ALA A 49 8.48 -9.54 -22.18
C ALA A 49 9.07 -8.20 -22.65
N ALA A 50 8.33 -7.10 -22.48
CA ALA A 50 8.81 -5.75 -22.81
C ALA A 50 10.00 -5.27 -21.95
N GLY A 51 10.50 -6.08 -21.01
CA GLY A 51 11.60 -5.74 -20.10
C GLY A 51 12.95 -6.38 -20.40
N GLY A 52 13.14 -6.93 -21.59
CA GLY A 52 14.41 -7.54 -21.99
C GLY A 52 15.58 -6.56 -22.06
N VAL A 53 16.79 -7.10 -22.18
CA VAL A 53 18.03 -6.34 -22.35
C VAL A 53 17.88 -5.39 -23.54
N GLY A 54 17.93 -4.07 -23.30
CA GLY A 54 17.73 -3.02 -24.31
C GLY A 54 16.40 -2.24 -24.19
N ALA A 55 15.51 -2.61 -23.26
CA ALA A 55 14.30 -1.85 -22.98
C ALA A 55 14.63 -0.54 -22.22
N SER A 56 14.77 0.56 -22.95
CA SER A 56 15.06 1.90 -22.42
C SER A 56 13.83 2.67 -21.93
N ASP A 57 12.62 2.15 -22.14
CA ASP A 57 11.38 2.83 -21.78
C ASP A 57 10.79 2.27 -20.47
N GLY A 58 10.41 3.17 -19.57
CA GLY A 58 9.75 2.80 -18.32
C GLY A 58 8.45 2.04 -18.58
N ARG A 59 8.18 0.99 -17.78
CA ARG A 59 6.96 0.19 -17.89
C ARG A 59 6.02 0.43 -16.71
N LEU A 60 4.73 0.54 -17.00
CA LEU A 60 3.68 0.70 -16.00
C LEU A 60 2.61 -0.39 -16.18
N LEU A 61 2.39 -1.15 -15.12
CA LEU A 61 1.25 -2.05 -14.99
C LEU A 61 0.18 -1.35 -14.12
N ILE A 62 -1.06 -1.31 -14.59
CA ILE A 62 -2.22 -0.95 -13.77
C ILE A 62 -3.02 -2.23 -13.60
N ILE A 63 -3.14 -2.70 -12.36
CA ILE A 63 -3.75 -4.00 -12.07
C ILE A 63 -4.73 -3.89 -10.91
N SER A 64 -5.87 -4.55 -11.01
CA SER A 64 -6.82 -4.56 -9.89
C SER A 64 -6.37 -5.51 -8.78
N TYR A 65 -6.82 -5.24 -7.55
CA TYR A 65 -6.49 -6.09 -6.39
C TYR A 65 -6.84 -7.57 -6.60
N ASP A 66 -7.97 -7.89 -7.26
CA ASP A 66 -8.38 -9.26 -7.54
C ASP A 66 -7.44 -9.95 -8.55
N GLN A 67 -7.07 -9.26 -9.62
CA GLN A 67 -6.17 -9.79 -10.66
C GLN A 67 -4.75 -9.99 -10.12
N LEU A 68 -4.26 -9.02 -9.35
CA LEU A 68 -2.96 -9.13 -8.70
C LEU A 68 -2.93 -10.32 -7.73
N ARG A 69 -3.98 -10.50 -6.94
CA ARG A 69 -4.10 -11.66 -6.06
C ARG A 69 -4.03 -12.97 -6.85
N MET A 70 -4.64 -13.06 -8.02
CA MET A 70 -4.64 -14.28 -8.84
C MET A 70 -3.29 -14.53 -9.53
N HIS A 71 -2.53 -13.48 -9.83
CA HIS A 71 -1.33 -13.55 -10.66
C HIS A 71 -0.04 -13.08 -9.98
N ALA A 72 -0.05 -12.92 -8.65
CA ALA A 72 1.08 -12.42 -7.86
C ALA A 72 2.40 -13.15 -8.16
N ASP A 73 2.34 -14.48 -8.31
CA ASP A 73 3.53 -15.31 -8.54
C ASP A 73 4.28 -14.96 -9.84
N ARG A 74 3.57 -14.40 -10.84
CA ARG A 74 4.17 -13.95 -12.11
C ARG A 74 4.90 -12.62 -12.00
N LEU A 75 4.60 -11.85 -10.96
CA LEU A 75 5.12 -10.50 -10.74
C LEU A 75 6.20 -10.47 -9.64
N ASP A 76 6.44 -11.60 -8.99
CA ASP A 76 7.36 -11.70 -7.87
C ASP A 76 8.81 -11.41 -8.29
N GLY A 77 9.43 -10.42 -7.64
CA GLY A 77 10.80 -10.00 -7.92
C GLY A 77 10.98 -9.19 -9.20
N VAL A 78 9.90 -8.93 -9.96
CA VAL A 78 9.97 -8.19 -11.24
C VAL A 78 9.72 -6.69 -11.08
N LEU A 79 9.04 -6.28 -10.01
CA LEU A 79 8.59 -4.90 -9.82
C LEU A 79 9.60 -4.06 -9.03
N ASP A 80 10.03 -2.93 -9.58
CA ASP A 80 10.85 -1.93 -8.85
C ASP A 80 10.05 -1.07 -7.87
N LEU A 81 8.78 -0.82 -8.18
CA LEU A 81 7.87 0.02 -7.41
C LEU A 81 6.45 -0.57 -7.47
N LEU A 82 5.85 -0.70 -6.29
CA LEU A 82 4.46 -1.09 -6.08
C LEU A 82 3.72 0.06 -5.42
N VAL A 83 2.73 0.61 -6.10
CA VAL A 83 1.82 1.65 -5.58
C VAL A 83 0.49 0.99 -5.28
N CYS A 84 0.01 1.06 -4.04
CA CYS A 84 -1.28 0.52 -3.63
C CYS A 84 -2.24 1.67 -3.33
N ASP A 85 -3.20 1.86 -4.23
CA ASP A 85 -4.27 2.84 -4.11
C ASP A 85 -5.40 2.31 -3.23
N GLU A 86 -6.06 3.20 -2.50
CA GLU A 86 -7.02 2.85 -1.46
C GLU A 86 -6.49 1.80 -0.48
N GLY A 87 -5.27 2.05 0.03
CA GLY A 87 -4.51 1.19 0.92
C GLY A 87 -5.23 0.78 2.19
N HIS A 88 -6.31 1.48 2.54
CA HIS A 88 -7.26 1.02 3.55
C HIS A 88 -7.82 -0.38 3.24
N ARG A 89 -7.79 -0.87 2.01
CA ARG A 89 -8.17 -2.26 1.69
C ARG A 89 -7.17 -3.30 2.20
N LEU A 90 -5.95 -2.89 2.54
CA LEU A 90 -4.89 -3.73 3.13
C LEU A 90 -4.90 -3.74 4.66
N LYS A 91 -5.93 -3.18 5.29
CA LYS A 91 -6.11 -2.97 6.74
C LYS A 91 -6.03 -4.22 7.61
N SER A 92 -6.14 -5.42 7.03
CA SER A 92 -6.09 -6.67 7.79
C SER A 92 -4.96 -7.57 7.27
N GLY A 93 -3.95 -7.80 8.11
CA GLY A 93 -2.88 -8.78 7.85
C GLY A 93 -3.36 -10.24 7.71
N GLY A 94 -4.67 -10.49 7.88
CA GLY A 94 -5.29 -11.81 7.81
C GLY A 94 -5.84 -12.22 6.44
N THR A 95 -6.10 -11.30 5.51
CA THR A 95 -6.70 -11.70 4.23
C THR A 95 -5.69 -12.39 3.32
N SER A 96 -6.14 -13.36 2.52
CA SER A 96 -5.28 -14.02 1.54
C SER A 96 -4.64 -13.02 0.56
N THR A 97 -5.34 -11.92 0.27
CA THR A 97 -4.86 -10.80 -0.53
C THR A 97 -3.64 -10.12 0.11
N THR A 98 -3.74 -9.71 1.38
CA THR A 98 -2.65 -9.01 2.08
C THR A 98 -1.41 -9.90 2.18
N LYS A 99 -1.56 -11.19 2.51
CA LYS A 99 -0.42 -12.12 2.59
C LYS A 99 0.30 -12.30 1.27
N ARG A 100 -0.43 -12.41 0.16
CA ARG A 100 0.19 -12.55 -1.18
C ARG A 100 0.90 -11.26 -1.59
N LEU A 101 0.32 -10.11 -1.27
CA LEU A 101 0.92 -8.80 -1.51
C LEU A 101 2.17 -8.57 -0.66
N ASP A 102 2.14 -8.97 0.61
CA ASP A 102 3.29 -8.93 1.51
C ASP A 102 4.43 -9.80 1.01
N ALA A 103 4.12 -10.98 0.49
CA ALA A 103 5.09 -11.93 -0.07
C ALA A 103 5.71 -11.46 -1.39
N LEU A 104 5.03 -10.56 -2.13
CA LEU A 104 5.51 -10.05 -3.40
C LEU A 104 6.79 -9.23 -3.22
N ARG A 105 7.91 -9.75 -3.72
CA ARG A 105 9.21 -9.08 -3.66
C ARG A 105 9.19 -7.87 -4.58
N CYS A 106 9.35 -6.70 -3.97
CA CYS A 106 9.40 -5.41 -4.66
C CYS A 106 10.36 -4.47 -3.93
N ARG A 107 11.15 -3.70 -4.67
CA ARG A 107 12.19 -2.83 -4.10
C ARG A 107 11.61 -1.64 -3.33
N ARG A 108 10.49 -1.07 -3.78
CA ARG A 108 9.86 0.11 -3.18
C ARG A 108 8.36 -0.08 -3.12
N ARG A 109 7.74 0.28 -2.00
CA ARG A 109 6.29 0.19 -1.78
C ARG A 109 5.76 1.57 -1.39
N LEU A 110 4.62 1.95 -1.97
CA LEU A 110 3.93 3.19 -1.67
C LEU A 110 2.45 2.88 -1.45
N LEU A 111 1.90 3.39 -0.35
CA LEU A 111 0.50 3.20 0.03
C LEU A 111 -0.22 4.55 -0.02
N LEU A 112 -1.29 4.65 -0.80
CA LEU A 112 -2.15 5.83 -0.89
C LEU A 112 -3.44 5.56 -0.12
N THR A 113 -3.85 6.49 0.75
CA THR A 113 -5.14 6.40 1.45
C THR A 113 -5.65 7.79 1.77
N GLY A 114 -6.93 8.04 1.47
CA GLY A 114 -7.63 9.25 1.91
C GLY A 114 -8.12 9.17 3.36
N THR A 115 -8.20 7.97 3.94
CA THR A 115 -8.68 7.78 5.32
C THR A 115 -7.54 7.94 6.34
N PRO A 116 -7.76 8.66 7.45
CA PRO A 116 -6.76 8.75 8.52
C PRO A 116 -6.49 7.36 9.09
N LEU A 117 -5.25 6.90 9.02
CA LEU A 117 -4.81 5.61 9.61
C LEU A 117 -4.76 5.65 11.16
N GLN A 118 -5.14 6.77 11.78
CA GLN A 118 -4.97 7.02 13.22
C GLN A 118 -6.07 6.40 14.09
N ASN A 119 -7.23 6.05 13.52
CA ASN A 119 -8.39 5.59 14.31
C ASN A 119 -8.30 4.10 14.71
N ASN A 120 -7.39 3.33 14.11
CA ASN A 120 -7.20 1.92 14.42
C ASN A 120 -5.71 1.58 14.35
N LEU A 121 -5.09 1.35 15.50
CA LEU A 121 -3.65 1.10 15.60
C LEU A 121 -3.22 -0.24 15.01
N ASP A 122 -4.10 -1.24 14.89
CA ASP A 122 -3.77 -2.47 14.16
C ASP A 122 -3.69 -2.20 12.66
N GLU A 123 -4.63 -1.43 12.11
CA GLU A 123 -4.61 -1.03 10.70
C GLU A 123 -3.36 -0.22 10.36
N PHE A 124 -3.02 0.74 11.24
CA PHE A 124 -1.80 1.51 11.17
C PHE A 124 -0.56 0.62 11.14
N TYR A 125 -0.50 -0.36 12.06
CA TYR A 125 0.59 -1.32 12.13
C TYR A 125 0.77 -2.11 10.83
N TYR A 126 -0.32 -2.63 10.28
CA TYR A 126 -0.26 -3.41 9.03
C TYR A 126 0.18 -2.54 7.85
N CYS A 127 -0.30 -1.29 7.74
CA CYS A 127 0.13 -0.37 6.70
C CYS A 127 1.62 -0.05 6.79
N CYS A 128 2.12 0.26 7.99
CA CYS A 128 3.54 0.54 8.21
C CYS A 128 4.41 -0.69 7.91
N SER A 129 3.98 -1.86 8.37
CA SER A 129 4.69 -3.12 8.14
C SER A 129 4.72 -3.53 6.66
N PHE A 130 3.66 -3.21 5.91
CA PHE A 130 3.59 -3.43 4.47
C PHE A 130 4.60 -2.55 3.72
N VAL A 131 4.66 -1.25 4.05
CA VAL A 131 5.53 -0.27 3.38
C VAL A 131 6.99 -0.50 3.75
N GLN A 132 7.29 -0.64 5.05
CA GLN A 132 8.64 -0.86 5.56
C GLN A 132 8.63 -2.00 6.58
N PRO A 133 8.89 -3.24 6.12
CA PRO A 133 9.01 -4.39 7.01
C PRO A 133 10.06 -4.13 8.09
N LYS A 134 9.79 -4.58 9.32
CA LYS A 134 10.67 -4.46 10.50
C LYS A 134 10.85 -3.03 11.05
N LEU A 135 10.12 -2.03 10.56
CA LEU A 135 10.11 -0.69 11.19
C LEU A 135 9.53 -0.74 12.61
N LEU A 136 8.41 -1.46 12.76
CA LEU A 136 7.73 -1.66 14.03
C LEU A 136 8.11 -3.02 14.63
N PRO A 137 8.05 -3.17 15.96
CA PRO A 137 8.29 -4.46 16.60
C PRO A 137 7.21 -5.48 16.20
N PRO A 138 7.43 -6.80 16.38
CA PRO A 138 6.42 -7.80 16.07
C PRO A 138 5.05 -7.48 16.67
N HIS A 139 3.97 -7.79 15.95
CA HIS A 139 2.61 -7.35 16.26
C HIS A 139 2.19 -7.53 17.73
N GLY A 140 2.47 -8.67 18.36
CA GLY A 140 2.15 -8.88 19.79
C GLY A 140 2.91 -7.93 20.74
N VAL A 141 4.16 -7.59 20.41
CA VAL A 141 4.94 -6.58 21.15
C VAL A 141 4.40 -5.19 20.87
N PHE A 142 4.09 -4.88 19.61
CA PHE A 142 3.45 -3.62 19.24
C PHE A 142 2.15 -3.40 20.02
N GLN A 143 1.32 -4.44 20.14
CA GLN A 143 0.07 -4.36 20.89
C GLN A 143 0.29 -4.03 22.37
N ARG A 144 1.28 -4.67 23.00
CA ARG A 144 1.59 -4.47 24.41
C ARG A 144 2.25 -3.12 24.69
N VAL A 145 3.16 -2.66 23.82
CA VAL A 145 3.99 -1.47 24.04
C VAL A 145 3.30 -0.19 23.57
N PHE A 146 2.55 -0.24 22.47
CA PHE A 146 1.93 0.94 21.87
C PHE A 146 0.41 0.89 21.96
N LYS A 147 -0.23 -0.11 21.33
CA LYS A 147 -1.69 -0.15 21.18
C LYS A 147 -2.44 -0.04 22.51
N ARG A 148 -2.24 -1.01 23.41
CA ARG A 148 -3.00 -1.08 24.67
C ARG A 148 -2.76 0.14 25.56
N PRO A 149 -1.52 0.64 25.76
CA PRO A 149 -1.32 1.86 26.53
C PRO A 149 -1.99 3.11 25.92
N ILE A 150 -1.92 3.26 24.59
CA ILE A 150 -2.55 4.39 23.90
C ILE A 150 -4.09 4.32 24.03
N GLU A 151 -4.69 3.15 23.82
CA GLU A 151 -6.13 2.95 23.96
C GLU A 151 -6.59 3.13 25.42
N ARG A 152 -5.79 2.68 26.40
CA ARG A 152 -6.10 2.86 27.83
C ARG A 152 -6.10 4.33 28.23
N ALA A 153 -5.16 5.12 27.73
CA ALA A 153 -5.12 6.56 27.99
C ALA A 153 -6.34 7.33 27.43
N GLN A 154 -7.08 6.76 26.48
CA GLN A 154 -8.30 7.35 25.93
C GLN A 154 -9.57 6.96 26.70
N ASP A 155 -9.46 6.01 27.64
CA ASP A 155 -10.57 5.63 28.51
C ASP A 155 -10.87 6.77 29.49
N LYS A 156 -12.16 7.03 29.74
CA LYS A 156 -12.60 8.05 30.71
C LYS A 156 -12.15 7.75 32.14
N SER A 157 -11.88 6.48 32.42
CA SER A 157 -11.44 5.99 33.73
C SER A 157 -9.92 5.94 33.91
N ALA A 158 -9.15 6.39 32.91
CA ALA A 158 -7.69 6.31 32.93
C ALA A 158 -7.08 7.12 34.09
N SER A 159 -6.15 6.50 34.81
CA SER A 159 -5.33 7.17 35.82
C SER A 159 -4.37 8.17 35.17
N ALA A 160 -3.83 9.09 35.97
CA ALA A 160 -2.81 10.05 35.51
C ALA A 160 -1.56 9.36 34.95
N GLU A 161 -1.17 8.22 35.54
CA GLU A 161 -0.05 7.41 35.08
C GLU A 161 -0.33 6.77 33.71
N GLU A 162 -1.53 6.20 33.51
CA GLU A 162 -1.94 5.61 32.23
C GLU A 162 -2.02 6.66 31.12
N MET A 163 -2.55 7.85 31.42
CA MET A 163 -2.58 8.97 30.47
C MET A 163 -1.17 9.40 30.05
N ALA A 164 -0.26 9.57 31.01
CA ALA A 164 1.13 9.94 30.74
C ALA A 164 1.85 8.86 29.90
N LEU A 165 1.65 7.58 30.24
CA LEU A 165 2.23 6.47 29.49
C LEU A 165 1.69 6.40 28.06
N GLY A 166 0.37 6.49 27.87
CA GLY A 166 -0.24 6.45 26.55
C GLY A 166 0.21 7.61 25.67
N GLN A 167 0.33 8.82 26.23
CA GLN A 167 0.85 9.98 25.52
C GLN A 167 2.32 9.75 25.10
N ALA A 168 3.18 9.29 26.01
CA ALA A 168 4.58 8.99 25.70
C ALA A 168 4.71 7.93 24.59
N ARG A 169 3.88 6.88 24.61
CA ARG A 169 3.85 5.86 23.55
C ARG A 169 3.33 6.37 22.22
N SER A 170 2.34 7.25 22.24
CA SER A 170 1.81 7.91 21.03
C SER A 170 2.89 8.78 20.37
N THR A 171 3.59 9.61 21.14
CA THR A 171 4.69 10.45 20.66
C THR A 171 5.83 9.60 20.08
N GLU A 172 6.22 8.52 20.76
CA GLU A 172 7.26 7.63 20.25
C GLU A 172 6.85 6.94 18.95
N LEU A 173 5.59 6.47 18.86
CA LEU A 173 5.09 5.85 17.63
C LEU A 173 5.09 6.83 16.44
N ALA A 174 4.65 8.07 16.68
CA ALA A 174 4.70 9.14 15.68
C ALA A 174 6.14 9.42 15.23
N ARG A 175 7.09 9.48 16.17
CA ARG A 175 8.51 9.69 15.87
C ARG A 175 9.06 8.58 14.97
N LEU A 176 8.82 7.32 15.33
CA LEU A 176 9.28 6.15 14.58
C LEU A 176 8.73 6.09 13.15
N THR A 177 7.51 6.60 12.93
CA THR A 177 6.81 6.49 11.64
C THR A 177 6.84 7.76 10.80
N SER A 178 7.37 8.86 11.34
CA SER A 178 7.40 10.17 10.68
C SER A 178 8.11 10.19 9.33
N SER A 179 9.12 9.33 9.13
CA SER A 179 9.90 9.26 7.89
C SER A 179 9.19 8.53 6.74
N ILE A 180 8.14 7.75 7.03
CA ILE A 180 7.42 6.94 6.03
C ILE A 180 6.00 7.43 5.77
N ILE A 181 5.52 8.44 6.51
CA ILE A 181 4.16 8.97 6.39
C ILE A 181 4.23 10.43 5.93
N LEU A 182 3.58 10.71 4.80
CA LEU A 182 3.31 12.07 4.34
C LEU A 182 1.81 12.33 4.43
N ARG A 183 1.41 13.32 5.22
CA ARG A 183 0.04 13.81 5.30
C ARG A 183 0.04 15.32 5.09
N ARG A 184 -0.82 15.78 4.20
CA ARG A 184 -1.06 17.19 3.89
C ARG A 184 -2.57 17.42 4.03
N GLY A 185 -2.97 18.39 4.82
CA GLY A 185 -4.37 18.70 5.02
C GLY A 185 -4.89 19.72 4.00
N PRO A 186 -6.22 19.95 3.99
CA PRO A 186 -6.87 20.87 3.06
C PRO A 186 -6.46 22.33 3.27
N GLU A 187 -5.91 22.69 4.43
CA GLU A 187 -5.38 24.02 4.74
C GLU A 187 -4.26 24.50 3.80
N LEU A 188 -3.70 23.61 2.98
CA LEU A 188 -2.69 23.93 1.97
C LEU A 188 -3.27 24.31 0.61
N LEU A 189 -4.59 24.23 0.43
CA LEU A 189 -5.30 24.54 -0.80
C LEU A 189 -5.98 25.93 -0.77
N GLU A 190 -5.92 26.61 0.38
CA GLU A 190 -6.33 28.01 0.57
C GLU A 190 -5.19 28.96 0.18
#